data_AF-A0A6B3DJ77-F1
#
_entry.id   AF-A0A6B3DJ77-F1
#
_cell.length_a   1.000
_cell.length_b   1.000
_cell.length_c   1.000
_cell.angle_alpha   90.00
_cell.angle_beta   90.00
_cell.angle_gamma   90.00
#
_symmetry.space_group_name_H-M   'P 1'
#
loop_
_entity.id
_entity.type
_entity.pdbx_description
1 polymer ?
#
loop_
_entity_poly.entity_id
_entity_poly.type
_entity_poly.pdbx_seq_one_letter_code
_entity_poly.pdbx_strand_id
1 'polypeptide(L)'
;MTKPAPAVHRDLAWALKQQAARVGTTTPAVRGADWRLATVSIVNSDGTLEVQEAPGITIRRLASYTTPLVGDVIVISQSSSGNWLACGRTAASGTAWTPITLASGWAPNASYYTPAYRLWGDGTASLCGLAFMTGTLTSGTVAATLPAAARPASQVRAAAQVATGYFGVVTLFPNGDVTVGDFNTTLPTTGPKYLELDAFGHYRLA
;
A
#
# COMPACT_ATOMS: atom_id res chain seq x y z
N MET A 1 27.96 -56.72 -24.91
CA MET A 1 27.14 -57.25 -23.80
C MET A 1 25.75 -56.65 -23.90
N THR A 2 24.77 -57.42 -24.35
CA THR A 2 23.35 -57.05 -24.32
C THR A 2 22.86 -57.07 -22.87
N LYS A 3 22.17 -56.02 -22.42
CA LYS A 3 21.58 -55.98 -21.07
C LYS A 3 20.65 -57.20 -20.89
N PRO A 4 20.68 -57.90 -19.74
CA PRO A 4 19.73 -58.96 -19.48
C PRO A 4 18.30 -58.40 -19.53
N ALA A 5 17.37 -59.10 -20.17
CA ALA A 5 16.01 -58.62 -20.43
C ALA A 5 15.29 -57.97 -19.23
N PRO A 6 15.39 -58.50 -17.98
CA PRO A 6 14.80 -57.85 -16.81
C PRO A 6 15.32 -56.44 -16.53
N ALA A 7 16.58 -56.15 -16.87
CA ALA A 7 17.18 -54.82 -16.69
C ALA A 7 16.61 -53.80 -17.69
N VAL A 8 16.31 -54.23 -18.93
CA VAL A 8 15.69 -53.37 -19.95
C VAL A 8 14.26 -53.01 -19.55
N HIS A 9 13.49 -53.96 -19.03
CA HIS A 9 12.11 -53.70 -18.56
C HIS A 9 12.09 -52.75 -17.36
N ARG A 10 13.04 -52.86 -16.43
CA ARG A 10 13.16 -51.96 -15.28
C ARG A 10 13.52 -50.53 -15.70
N ASP A 11 14.45 -50.37 -16.64
CA ASP A 11 14.86 -49.06 -17.15
C ASP A 11 13.71 -48.37 -17.90
N LEU A 12 12.95 -49.12 -18.71
CA LEU A 12 11.75 -48.61 -19.38
C LEU A 12 10.66 -48.20 -18.38
N ALA A 13 10.37 -49.04 -17.38
CA ALA A 13 9.38 -48.72 -16.35
C ALA A 13 9.77 -47.45 -15.57
N TRP A 14 11.05 -47.28 -15.29
CA TRP A 14 11.55 -46.06 -14.64
C TRP A 14 11.44 -44.83 -15.54
N ALA A 15 11.81 -44.94 -16.82
CA ALA A 15 11.68 -43.85 -17.79
C ALA A 15 10.21 -43.42 -17.96
N LEU A 16 9.28 -44.37 -18.06
CA LEU A 16 7.84 -44.11 -18.12
C LEU A 16 7.33 -43.42 -16.86
N LYS A 17 7.77 -43.88 -15.67
CA LYS A 17 7.41 -43.23 -14.41
C LYS A 17 7.90 -41.77 -14.36
N GLN A 18 9.14 -41.51 -14.80
CA GLN A 18 9.66 -40.15 -14.88
C GLN A 18 8.93 -39.27 -15.89
N GLN A 19 8.61 -39.82 -17.06
CA GLN A 19 7.86 -39.10 -18.08
C GLN A 19 6.46 -38.76 -17.58
N ALA A 20 5.74 -39.72 -16.99
CA ALA A 20 4.42 -39.49 -16.40
C ALA A 20 4.46 -38.42 -15.31
N ALA A 21 5.48 -38.43 -14.44
CA ALA A 21 5.65 -37.39 -13.42
C ALA A 21 5.91 -36.01 -14.05
N ARG A 22 6.80 -35.91 -15.05
CA ARG A 22 7.07 -34.65 -15.76
C ARG A 22 5.84 -34.09 -16.48
N VAL A 23 5.11 -34.95 -17.20
CA VAL A 23 3.87 -34.55 -17.90
C VAL A 23 2.82 -34.11 -16.86
N GLY A 24 2.68 -34.86 -15.78
CA GLY A 24 1.76 -34.55 -14.70
C GLY A 24 2.01 -33.18 -14.08
N THR A 25 3.26 -32.83 -13.78
CA THR A 25 3.57 -31.54 -13.13
C THR A 25 3.52 -30.34 -14.07
N THR A 26 3.77 -30.53 -15.37
CA THR A 26 3.84 -29.44 -16.36
C THR A 26 2.55 -29.18 -17.11
N THR A 27 1.58 -30.11 -17.08
CA THR A 27 0.33 -29.99 -17.82
C THR A 27 -0.81 -29.55 -16.89
N PRO A 28 -1.35 -28.32 -17.02
CA PRO A 28 -2.44 -27.81 -16.18
C PRO A 28 -3.67 -28.73 -16.15
N ALA A 29 -4.04 -29.31 -17.29
CA ALA A 29 -5.17 -30.24 -17.38
C ALA A 29 -4.97 -31.53 -16.56
N VAL A 30 -3.72 -31.91 -16.24
CA VAL A 30 -3.38 -33.11 -15.47
C VAL A 30 -3.14 -32.81 -13.99
N ARG A 31 -2.39 -31.75 -13.67
CA ARG A 31 -2.14 -31.35 -12.27
C ARG A 31 -3.35 -30.74 -11.57
N GLY A 32 -4.34 -30.27 -12.34
CA GLY A 32 -5.50 -29.55 -11.80
C GLY A 32 -5.21 -28.06 -11.61
N ALA A 33 -6.04 -27.41 -10.79
CA ALA A 33 -5.85 -26.01 -10.46
C ALA A 33 -4.62 -25.83 -9.55
N ASP A 34 -3.86 -24.78 -9.80
CA ASP A 34 -2.68 -24.41 -9.03
C ASP A 34 -2.87 -23.00 -8.46
N TRP A 35 -2.31 -22.75 -7.28
CA TRP A 35 -2.24 -21.41 -6.68
C TRP A 35 -0.81 -21.10 -6.29
N ARG A 36 -0.40 -19.85 -6.54
CA ARG A 36 0.94 -19.38 -6.20
C ARG A 36 0.94 -17.89 -5.89
N LEU A 37 1.96 -17.45 -5.19
CA LEU A 37 2.24 -16.03 -5.01
C LEU A 37 2.88 -15.46 -6.26
N ALA A 38 2.56 -14.21 -6.57
CA ALA A 38 3.12 -13.49 -7.70
C ALA A 38 3.14 -11.98 -7.44
N THR A 39 4.08 -11.27 -8.07
CA THR A 39 4.25 -9.83 -7.96
C THR A 39 3.66 -9.13 -9.18
N VAL A 40 2.75 -8.19 -8.97
CA VAL A 40 2.14 -7.41 -10.06
C VAL A 40 3.20 -6.58 -10.76
N SER A 41 3.33 -6.74 -12.08
CA SER A 41 4.26 -5.99 -12.94
C SER A 41 3.55 -4.90 -13.75
N ILE A 42 2.31 -5.14 -14.18
CA ILE A 42 1.51 -4.23 -15.00
C ILE A 42 0.07 -4.25 -14.50
N VAL A 43 -0.57 -3.08 -14.42
CA VAL A 43 -2.00 -2.94 -14.13
C VAL A 43 -2.68 -2.31 -15.33
N ASN A 44 -3.59 -3.04 -15.97
CA ASN A 44 -4.33 -2.56 -17.13
C ASN A 44 -5.64 -1.86 -16.70
N SER A 45 -6.11 -0.91 -17.51
CA SER A 45 -7.35 -0.16 -17.24
C SER A 45 -8.63 -0.99 -17.40
N ASP A 46 -8.54 -2.19 -17.98
CA ASP A 46 -9.67 -3.08 -18.28
C ASP A 46 -9.98 -4.09 -17.15
N GLY A 47 -9.30 -3.97 -16.01
CA GLY A 47 -9.45 -4.89 -14.89
C GLY A 47 -8.62 -6.16 -15.03
N THR A 48 -7.63 -6.18 -15.91
CA THR A 48 -6.60 -7.21 -15.97
C THR A 48 -5.26 -6.70 -15.44
N LEU A 49 -4.35 -7.61 -15.16
CA LEU A 49 -2.99 -7.32 -14.74
C LEU A 49 -2.02 -8.37 -15.28
N GLU A 50 -0.73 -8.06 -15.24
CA GLU A 50 0.34 -9.03 -15.46
C GLU A 50 1.20 -9.16 -14.21
N VAL A 51 1.92 -10.28 -14.11
CA VAL A 51 2.82 -10.59 -12.99
C VAL A 51 4.20 -10.99 -13.48
N GLN A 52 5.21 -10.78 -12.65
CA GLN A 52 6.62 -11.05 -12.99
C GLN A 52 6.87 -12.55 -13.24
N GLU A 53 6.18 -13.42 -12.52
CA GLU A 53 6.35 -14.88 -12.52
C GLU A 53 5.64 -15.56 -13.72
N ALA A 54 4.90 -14.79 -14.50
CA ALA A 54 4.19 -15.25 -15.70
C ALA A 54 4.11 -14.11 -16.75
N PRO A 55 5.26 -13.69 -17.31
CA PRO A 55 5.33 -12.53 -18.19
C PRO A 55 4.50 -12.75 -19.47
N GLY A 56 3.77 -11.71 -19.89
CA GLY A 56 2.91 -11.75 -21.07
C GLY A 56 1.60 -12.53 -20.89
N ILE A 57 1.30 -13.00 -19.68
CA ILE A 57 -0.02 -13.57 -19.36
C ILE A 57 -0.90 -12.47 -18.76
N THR A 58 -1.99 -12.16 -19.46
CA THR A 58 -3.04 -11.28 -18.96
C THR A 58 -3.94 -12.02 -17.97
N ILE A 59 -3.98 -11.57 -16.71
CA ILE A 59 -4.71 -12.19 -15.62
C ILE A 59 -5.91 -11.32 -15.24
N ARG A 60 -7.11 -11.92 -15.12
CA ARG A 60 -8.31 -11.18 -14.69
C ARG A 60 -8.33 -11.04 -13.18
N ARG A 61 -8.52 -9.81 -12.68
CA ARG A 61 -8.69 -9.57 -11.23
C ARG A 61 -10.10 -9.88 -10.77
N LEU A 62 -10.23 -10.37 -9.53
CA LEU A 62 -11.52 -10.44 -8.86
C LEU A 62 -12.06 -9.03 -8.58
N ALA A 63 -13.40 -8.88 -8.56
CA ALA A 63 -14.04 -7.61 -8.23
C ALA A 63 -13.67 -7.07 -6.84
N SER A 64 -13.29 -7.96 -5.91
CA SER A 64 -12.80 -7.63 -4.58
C SER A 64 -11.41 -6.97 -4.58
N TYR A 65 -10.62 -7.11 -5.65
CA TYR A 65 -9.27 -6.52 -5.76
C TYR A 65 -9.34 -5.18 -6.50
N THR A 66 -9.84 -4.16 -5.81
CA THR A 66 -10.29 -2.90 -6.40
C THR A 66 -9.16 -1.90 -6.72
N THR A 67 -8.02 -1.96 -6.04
CA THR A 67 -6.91 -0.99 -6.15
C THR A 67 -5.55 -1.61 -6.51
N PRO A 68 -5.43 -2.47 -7.53
CA PRO A 68 -4.16 -3.11 -7.86
C PRO A 68 -3.06 -2.08 -8.14
N LEU A 69 -1.89 -2.31 -7.57
CA LEU A 69 -0.69 -1.50 -7.78
C LEU A 69 0.45 -2.40 -8.28
N VAL A 70 1.32 -1.85 -9.11
CA VAL A 70 2.59 -2.50 -9.47
C VAL A 70 3.41 -2.70 -8.18
N GLY A 71 3.94 -3.91 -8.00
CA GLY A 71 4.65 -4.32 -6.79
C GLY A 71 3.77 -5.03 -5.74
N ASP A 72 2.44 -5.09 -5.93
CA ASP A 72 1.58 -5.88 -5.05
C ASP A 72 1.96 -7.37 -5.10
N VAL A 73 2.11 -8.00 -3.93
CA VAL A 73 2.22 -9.47 -3.80
C VAL A 73 0.82 -10.05 -3.66
N ILE A 74 0.41 -10.84 -4.65
CA ILE A 74 -0.95 -11.35 -4.77
C ILE A 74 -0.96 -12.88 -4.88
N VAL A 75 -2.11 -13.48 -4.54
CA VAL A 75 -2.39 -14.86 -4.91
C VAL A 75 -2.94 -14.89 -6.33
N ILE A 76 -2.31 -15.68 -7.20
CA ILE A 76 -2.85 -16.04 -8.51
C ILE A 76 -3.26 -17.50 -8.51
N SER A 77 -4.32 -17.82 -9.25
CA SER A 77 -4.71 -19.20 -9.51
C SER A 77 -4.81 -19.46 -11.01
N GLN A 78 -4.27 -20.60 -11.43
CA GLN A 78 -4.44 -21.14 -12.77
C GLN A 78 -5.40 -22.32 -12.70
N SER A 79 -6.53 -22.26 -13.42
CA SER A 79 -7.43 -23.41 -13.55
C SER A 79 -6.83 -24.49 -14.45
N SER A 80 -7.38 -25.71 -14.38
CA SER A 80 -7.01 -26.80 -15.30
C SER A 80 -7.31 -26.48 -16.77
N SER A 81 -8.23 -25.56 -17.04
CA SER A 81 -8.53 -25.03 -18.37
C SER A 81 -7.60 -23.91 -18.83
N GLY A 82 -6.56 -23.57 -18.04
CA GLY A 82 -5.58 -22.54 -18.37
C GLY A 82 -6.02 -21.09 -18.07
N ASN A 83 -7.20 -20.89 -17.47
CA ASN A 83 -7.65 -19.55 -17.09
C ASN A 83 -6.90 -19.06 -15.85
N TRP A 84 -6.56 -17.78 -15.85
CA TRP A 84 -5.85 -17.13 -14.74
C TRP A 84 -6.75 -16.15 -14.01
N LEU A 85 -6.74 -16.23 -12.68
CA LEU A 85 -7.41 -15.30 -11.79
C LEU A 85 -6.40 -14.70 -10.80
N ALA A 86 -6.50 -13.39 -10.59
CA ALA A 86 -5.81 -12.68 -9.52
C ALA A 86 -6.78 -12.52 -8.36
N CYS A 87 -6.55 -13.28 -7.28
CA CYS A 87 -7.42 -13.35 -6.12
C CYS A 87 -7.34 -12.09 -5.23
N GLY A 88 -6.19 -11.39 -5.27
CA GLY A 88 -5.93 -10.19 -4.49
C GLY A 88 -4.67 -10.31 -3.64
N ARG A 89 -4.37 -9.23 -2.90
CA ARG A 89 -3.16 -9.14 -2.06
C ARG A 89 -3.23 -10.13 -0.91
N THR A 90 -2.10 -10.72 -0.59
CA THR A 90 -1.90 -11.26 0.76
C THR A 90 -1.77 -10.10 1.74
N ALA A 91 -2.22 -10.29 2.99
CA ALA A 91 -2.03 -9.27 4.01
C ALA A 91 -0.53 -8.93 4.13
N ALA A 92 -0.17 -7.67 3.88
CA ALA A 92 1.08 -7.15 4.39
C ALA A 92 0.96 -7.07 5.92
N SER A 93 2.05 -7.32 6.65
CA SER A 93 2.13 -6.84 8.03
C SER A 93 1.71 -5.36 8.00
N GLY A 94 0.71 -5.00 8.81
CA GLY A 94 0.08 -3.69 8.72
C GLY A 94 1.14 -2.60 8.62
N THR A 95 0.99 -1.69 7.65
CA THR A 95 2.00 -0.65 7.39
C THR A 95 2.33 0.08 8.69
N ALA A 96 3.63 0.23 8.96
CA ALA A 96 4.08 0.94 10.14
C ALA A 96 3.75 2.44 10.00
N TRP A 97 3.54 3.08 11.14
CA TRP A 97 3.54 4.54 11.19
C TRP A 97 4.91 5.06 10.74
N THR A 98 4.92 5.92 9.72
CA THR A 98 6.13 6.50 9.15
C THR A 98 6.18 8.00 9.48
N PRO A 99 7.26 8.52 10.09
CA PRO A 99 7.36 9.94 10.45
C PRO A 99 7.19 10.87 9.24
N ILE A 100 6.55 12.02 9.47
CA ILE A 100 6.39 13.09 8.48
C ILE A 100 7.48 14.14 8.70
N THR A 101 8.02 14.69 7.61
CA THR A 101 8.93 15.84 7.67
C THR A 101 8.17 17.10 8.03
N LEU A 102 8.50 17.67 9.20
CA LEU A 102 8.00 18.97 9.65
C LEU A 102 8.82 20.11 9.01
N ALA A 103 8.20 21.28 8.86
CA ALA A 103 8.78 22.48 8.24
C ALA A 103 8.60 23.71 9.14
N SER A 104 9.10 24.87 8.72
CA SER A 104 8.75 26.19 9.29
C SER A 104 8.87 26.32 10.82
N GLY A 105 9.87 25.66 11.42
CA GLY A 105 10.11 25.71 12.87
C GLY A 105 9.18 24.83 13.72
N TRP A 106 8.38 23.98 13.08
CA TRP A 106 7.60 22.95 13.77
C TRP A 106 8.50 21.80 14.22
N ALA A 107 8.28 21.32 15.45
CA ALA A 107 8.98 20.19 16.04
C ALA A 107 7.99 19.20 16.67
N PRO A 108 8.32 17.89 16.74
CA PRO A 108 7.48 16.92 17.43
C PRO A 108 7.32 17.28 18.90
N ASN A 109 6.11 17.13 19.45
CA ASN A 109 5.91 17.22 20.89
C ASN A 109 6.35 15.91 21.55
N ALA A 110 7.42 15.96 22.36
CA ALA A 110 8.02 14.78 22.99
C ALA A 110 7.07 14.06 23.98
N SER A 111 6.03 14.73 24.47
CA SER A 111 5.04 14.15 25.39
C SER A 111 3.87 13.46 24.67
N TYR A 112 3.92 13.34 23.34
CA TYR A 112 2.86 12.77 22.53
C TYR A 112 3.42 11.90 21.40
N TYR A 113 2.53 11.27 20.61
CA TYR A 113 2.95 10.53 19.43
C TYR A 113 3.67 11.44 18.43
N THR A 114 4.75 10.91 17.85
CA THR A 114 5.50 11.58 16.80
C THR A 114 4.61 11.76 15.56
N PRO A 115 4.55 12.96 14.96
CA PRO A 115 3.86 13.21 13.69
C PRO A 115 4.21 12.18 12.62
N ALA A 116 3.23 11.37 12.22
CA ALA A 116 3.44 10.24 11.32
C ALA A 116 2.21 9.98 10.44
N TYR A 117 2.41 9.24 9.35
CA TYR A 117 1.36 8.75 8.47
C TYR A 117 1.36 7.22 8.39
N ARG A 118 0.22 6.64 8.01
CA ARG A 118 0.04 5.20 7.78
C ARG A 118 -0.81 4.94 6.54
N LEU A 119 -0.43 3.95 5.72
CA LEU A 119 -1.14 3.57 4.49
C LEU A 119 -1.94 2.27 4.68
N TRP A 120 -3.27 2.27 4.54
CA TRP A 120 -4.08 1.10 4.92
C TRP A 120 -4.21 0.01 3.85
N GLY A 121 -3.63 0.21 2.66
CA GLY A 121 -3.72 -0.75 1.54
C GLY A 121 -5.11 -0.82 0.87
N ASP A 122 -6.10 -0.12 1.40
CA ASP A 122 -7.43 0.09 0.82
C ASP A 122 -7.50 1.38 -0.04
N GLY A 123 -6.37 2.05 -0.24
CA GLY A 123 -6.27 3.35 -0.90
C GLY A 123 -6.61 4.53 0.03
N THR A 124 -6.56 4.33 1.34
CA THR A 124 -6.65 5.41 2.33
C THR A 124 -5.37 5.49 3.16
N ALA A 125 -5.20 6.64 3.80
CA ALA A 125 -4.16 6.87 4.81
C ALA A 125 -4.72 7.58 6.03
N SER A 126 -4.00 7.47 7.15
CA SER A 126 -4.24 8.24 8.36
C SER A 126 -3.01 9.04 8.73
N LEU A 127 -3.21 10.12 9.48
CA LEU A 127 -2.14 10.79 10.20
C LEU A 127 -2.31 10.57 11.70
N CYS A 128 -1.22 10.72 12.44
CA CYS A 128 -1.24 10.79 13.89
C CYS A 128 -0.18 11.75 14.41
N GLY A 129 -0.30 12.08 15.70
CA GLY A 129 0.71 12.80 16.45
C GLY A 129 0.49 14.30 16.53
N LEU A 130 1.37 14.92 17.30
CA LEU A 130 1.29 16.33 17.68
C LEU A 130 2.64 17.00 17.45
N ALA A 131 2.63 18.09 16.69
CA ALA A 131 3.78 18.99 16.59
C ALA A 131 3.48 20.32 17.30
N PHE A 132 4.53 21.02 17.68
CA PHE A 132 4.42 22.37 18.21
C PHE A 132 5.46 23.31 17.58
N MET A 133 5.15 24.60 17.58
CA MET A 133 6.09 25.68 17.31
C MET A 133 5.92 26.79 18.35
N THR A 134 6.85 27.75 18.37
CA THR A 134 6.75 28.95 19.19
C THR A 134 6.82 30.21 18.34
N GLY A 135 6.28 31.31 18.85
CA GLY A 135 6.23 32.60 18.15
C GLY A 135 4.96 32.80 17.33
N THR A 136 5.08 33.65 16.32
CA THR A 136 3.96 34.05 15.45
C THR A 136 3.68 32.99 14.39
N LEU A 137 2.43 32.55 14.31
CA LEU A 137 1.94 31.67 13.25
C LEU A 137 1.00 32.46 12.34
N THR A 138 1.39 32.59 11.06
CA THR A 138 0.53 33.16 10.03
C THR A 138 -0.35 32.08 9.42
N SER A 139 -1.61 32.41 9.11
CA SER A 139 -2.53 31.48 8.46
C SER A 139 -1.97 30.99 7.12
N GLY A 140 -2.08 29.69 6.87
CA GLY A 140 -1.61 29.06 5.62
C GLY A 140 -0.12 28.68 5.63
N THR A 141 0.58 28.88 6.75
CA THR A 141 1.95 28.40 6.91
C THR A 141 2.01 26.88 6.72
N VAL A 142 2.91 26.40 5.87
CA VAL A 142 3.19 24.97 5.70
C VAL A 142 3.94 24.46 6.94
N ALA A 143 3.31 23.56 7.68
CA ALA A 143 3.83 22.96 8.89
C ALA A 143 4.51 21.61 8.65
N ALA A 144 4.12 20.91 7.59
CA ALA A 144 4.70 19.64 7.18
C ALA A 144 4.45 19.34 5.70
N THR A 145 5.16 18.38 5.13
CA THR A 145 4.93 17.90 3.76
C THR A 145 4.79 16.38 3.73
N LEU A 146 3.69 15.90 3.15
CA LEU A 146 3.42 14.49 2.93
C LEU A 146 4.20 13.96 1.71
N PRO A 147 4.81 12.77 1.81
CA PRO A 147 5.41 12.11 0.66
C PRO A 147 4.34 11.74 -0.37
N ALA A 148 4.75 11.57 -1.64
CA ALA A 148 3.82 11.31 -2.76
C ALA A 148 2.83 10.17 -2.48
N ALA A 149 3.28 9.08 -1.84
CA ALA A 149 2.45 7.92 -1.51
C ALA A 149 1.35 8.19 -0.46
N ALA A 150 1.46 9.30 0.29
CA ALA A 150 0.52 9.68 1.35
C ALA A 150 -0.27 10.95 1.02
N ARG A 151 -0.23 11.43 -0.24
CA ARG A 151 -0.95 12.65 -0.62
C ARG A 151 -2.45 12.37 -0.76
N PRO A 152 -3.32 13.28 -0.29
CA PRO A 152 -4.75 13.09 -0.44
C PRO A 152 -5.21 13.34 -1.88
N ALA A 153 -6.23 12.62 -2.34
CA ALA A 153 -6.81 12.79 -3.69
C ALA A 153 -7.47 14.17 -3.90
N SER A 154 -7.96 14.76 -2.82
CA SER A 154 -8.59 16.07 -2.77
C SER A 154 -8.18 16.78 -1.49
N GLN A 155 -8.42 18.09 -1.41
CA GLN A 155 -8.17 18.82 -0.16
C GLN A 155 -8.98 18.22 1.00
N VAL A 156 -8.34 18.01 2.15
CA VAL A 156 -8.97 17.50 3.38
C VAL A 156 -8.71 18.49 4.50
N ARG A 157 -9.73 18.78 5.30
CA ARG A 157 -9.69 19.81 6.34
C ARG A 157 -10.27 19.28 7.63
N ALA A 158 -9.62 19.60 8.74
CA ALA A 158 -10.12 19.31 10.08
C ALA A 158 -9.94 20.52 10.98
N ALA A 159 -10.97 20.83 11.78
CA ALA A 159 -10.83 21.82 12.84
C ALA A 159 -9.92 21.27 13.93
N ALA A 160 -9.06 22.12 14.49
CA ALA A 160 -8.09 21.75 15.51
C ALA A 160 -7.91 22.88 16.53
N GLN A 161 -7.48 22.52 17.74
CA GLN A 161 -7.00 23.52 18.69
C GLN A 161 -5.56 23.88 18.33
N VAL A 162 -5.34 25.12 17.89
CA VAL A 162 -4.03 25.59 17.40
C VAL A 162 -3.23 26.32 18.48
N ALA A 163 -3.89 26.72 19.57
CA ALA A 163 -3.29 27.16 20.84
C ALA A 163 -4.34 26.99 21.94
N THR A 164 -3.95 26.98 23.21
CA THR A 164 -4.91 26.82 24.32
C THR A 164 -6.00 27.89 24.27
N GLY A 165 -7.25 27.49 24.00
CA GLY A 165 -8.40 28.38 23.84
C GLY A 165 -8.58 29.00 22.45
N TYR A 166 -7.73 28.68 21.47
CA TYR A 166 -7.77 29.20 20.10
C TYR A 166 -7.91 28.05 19.10
N PHE A 167 -8.77 28.25 18.10
CA PHE A 167 -9.13 27.20 17.14
C PHE A 167 -8.78 27.64 15.72
N GLY A 168 -8.43 26.68 14.89
CA GLY A 168 -8.15 26.88 13.47
C GLY A 168 -8.43 25.61 12.68
N VAL A 169 -7.88 25.55 11.48
CA VAL A 169 -8.03 24.43 10.57
C VAL A 169 -6.67 23.92 10.16
N VAL A 170 -6.47 22.61 10.28
CA VAL A 170 -5.38 21.89 9.60
C VAL A 170 -5.91 21.46 8.23
N THR A 171 -5.14 21.73 7.19
CA THR A 171 -5.50 21.43 5.81
C THR A 171 -4.42 20.58 5.16
N LEU A 172 -4.83 19.44 4.59
CA LEU A 172 -4.00 18.60 3.73
C LEU A 172 -4.32 18.93 2.27
N PHE A 173 -3.32 19.35 1.51
CA PHE A 173 -3.46 19.65 0.09
C PHE A 173 -3.02 18.46 -0.79
N PRO A 174 -3.59 18.30 -2.00
CA PRO A 174 -3.19 17.23 -2.93
C PRO A 174 -1.72 17.28 -3.36
N ASN A 175 -1.06 18.44 -3.26
CA ASN A 175 0.38 18.56 -3.50
C ASN A 175 1.24 18.00 -2.35
N GLY A 176 0.62 17.64 -1.22
CA GLY A 176 1.25 17.12 -0.01
C GLY A 176 1.48 18.15 1.09
N ASP A 177 1.19 19.43 0.86
CA ASP A 177 1.37 20.45 1.90
C ASP A 177 0.35 20.26 3.03
N VAL A 178 0.84 20.34 4.26
CA VAL A 178 0.02 20.37 5.48
C VAL A 178 0.14 21.76 6.07
N THR A 179 -0.95 22.52 6.04
CA THR A 179 -0.97 23.89 6.56
C THR A 179 -1.85 24.02 7.80
N VAL A 180 -1.52 25.00 8.64
CA VAL A 180 -2.37 25.42 9.76
C VAL A 180 -2.84 26.86 9.49
N GLY A 181 -4.14 27.11 9.61
CA GLY A 181 -4.72 28.41 9.27
C GLY A 181 -6.17 28.58 9.72
N ASP A 182 -6.88 29.51 9.09
CA ASP A 182 -8.30 29.81 9.30
C ASP A 182 -8.67 29.96 10.78
N PHE A 183 -7.89 30.79 11.46
CA PHE A 183 -8.04 31.00 12.90
C PHE A 183 -9.36 31.69 13.23
N ASN A 184 -10.00 31.24 14.30
CA ASN A 184 -11.24 31.84 14.80
C ASN A 184 -11.03 33.26 15.34
N THR A 185 -9.79 33.63 15.67
CA THR A 185 -9.40 34.95 16.13
C THR A 185 -7.88 35.14 15.97
N THR A 186 -7.38 36.33 16.28
CA THR A 186 -5.93 36.60 16.33
C THR A 186 -5.26 35.72 17.39
N LEU A 187 -4.25 34.96 16.96
CA LEU A 187 -3.50 34.08 17.85
C LEU A 187 -2.58 34.87 18.80
N PRO A 188 -2.30 34.33 20.00
CA PRO A 188 -1.33 34.94 20.90
C PRO A 188 0.07 34.91 20.29
N THR A 189 0.83 36.01 20.44
CA THR A 189 2.22 36.10 19.97
C THR A 189 3.19 35.30 20.82
N THR A 190 2.78 34.92 22.03
CA THR A 190 3.53 34.08 22.96
C THR A 190 2.89 32.70 23.10
N GLY A 191 3.65 31.77 23.67
CA GLY A 191 3.20 30.40 23.94
C GLY A 191 3.22 29.48 22.71
N PRO A 192 3.06 28.16 22.96
CA PRO A 192 3.11 27.15 21.91
C PRO A 192 1.91 27.25 20.98
N LYS A 193 2.14 26.90 19.72
CA LYS A 193 1.10 26.61 18.72
C LYS A 193 1.15 25.13 18.38
N TYR A 194 0.00 24.54 18.09
CA TYR A 194 -0.15 23.10 17.92
C TYR A 194 -0.63 22.74 16.52
N LEU A 195 -0.10 21.62 16.03
CA LEU A 195 -0.52 20.93 14.81
C LEU A 195 -1.00 19.55 15.24
N GLU A 196 -2.31 19.39 15.29
CA GLU A 196 -2.98 18.14 15.65
C GLU A 196 -3.26 17.33 14.38
N LEU A 197 -2.68 16.13 14.28
CA LEU A 197 -2.81 15.28 13.09
C LEU A 197 -3.77 14.10 13.27
N ASP A 198 -4.15 13.75 14.51
CA ASP A 198 -5.03 12.61 14.78
C ASP A 198 -6.46 12.81 14.26
N ALA A 199 -6.84 14.04 13.92
CA ALA A 199 -8.13 14.34 13.29
C ALA A 199 -8.26 13.74 11.88
N PHE A 200 -7.15 13.33 11.25
CA PHE A 200 -7.13 12.71 9.92
C PHE A 200 -7.13 11.19 10.03
N GLY A 201 -8.23 10.65 10.56
CA GLY A 201 -8.40 9.23 10.83
C GLY A 201 -8.42 8.36 9.57
N HIS A 202 -9.00 8.82 8.46
CA HIS A 202 -8.91 8.17 7.14
C HIS A 202 -9.16 9.23 6.05
N TYR A 203 -8.21 9.41 5.13
CA TYR A 203 -8.39 10.20 3.91
C TYR A 203 -8.02 9.38 2.68
N ARG A 204 -8.67 9.70 1.56
CA ARG A 204 -8.44 9.01 0.28
C ARG A 204 -7.11 9.43 -0.31
N LEU A 205 -6.29 8.46 -0.72
CA LEU A 205 -5.02 8.69 -1.43
C LEU A 205 -5.28 9.06 -2.91
N ALA A 206 -4.41 9.92 -3.45
CA ALA A 206 -4.37 10.31 -4.86
C ALA A 206 -3.99 9.13 -5.79
#